data_AF-A0A9P8F9M6-F1
#
_entry.id   AF-A0A9P8F9M6-F1
#
_cell.length_a   1.000
_cell.length_b   1.000
_cell.length_c   1.000
_cell.angle_alpha   90.00
_cell.angle_beta   90.00
_cell.angle_gamma   90.00
#
_symmetry.space_group_name_H-M   'P 1'
#
loop_
_entity.id
_entity.type
_entity.pdbx_description
1 polymer ?
#
loop_
_entity_poly.entity_id
_entity_poly.type
_entity_poly.pdbx_seq_one_letter_code
_entity_poly.pdbx_strand_id
1 'polypeptide(L)'
;LEDAKLRIRTEEQRVLNDLRKRVVENLIRLRRNANVLDELDVGCSSAVMARERNLVRPVLHSGTTHKIVGGRHPMVDIGLQEQGRLFTANDCTVGGEQSILLITGPNMAGKSTYLRQNALITILAQTGCFVPADYAEIGLVDKIFSRVGSADSLYNHQSTFMVEMLEVADILNQATSRSFIIMDEVGRGTTPEDGVAVGYACLHHLHNTTQCRTLFATHFHSLVDMTKNLKNLACYCTDVAEEKDGSWVYVHKLRQGVNRSSHALKVAKLAGLPDTAIAVAKRVLDDFERERKSSS
;
A
#
# COMPACT_ATOMS: atom_id res chain seq x y z
N LEU A 1 -24.82 46.64 47.63
CA LEU A 1 -24.59 45.97 46.33
C LEU A 1 -23.30 45.12 46.35
N GLU A 2 -22.17 45.69 46.77
CA GLU A 2 -20.89 44.95 46.89
C GLU A 2 -20.93 43.77 47.89
N ASP A 3 -21.52 43.94 49.07
CA ASP A 3 -21.69 42.84 50.04
C ASP A 3 -22.55 41.68 49.49
N ALA A 4 -23.61 42.00 48.74
CA ALA A 4 -24.43 40.99 48.06
C ALA A 4 -23.62 40.21 47.01
N LYS A 5 -22.78 40.89 46.21
CA LYS A 5 -21.88 40.23 45.25
C LYS A 5 -20.86 39.33 45.93
N LEU A 6 -20.30 39.76 47.07
CA LEU A 6 -19.33 38.97 47.84
C LEU A 6 -19.97 37.70 48.39
N ARG A 7 -21.19 37.80 48.95
CA ARG A 7 -21.95 36.65 49.45
C ARG A 7 -22.29 35.66 48.33
N ILE A 8 -22.70 36.15 47.16
CA ILE A 8 -22.96 35.30 45.97
C ILE A 8 -21.70 34.52 45.59
N ARG A 9 -20.56 35.20 45.40
CA ARG A 9 -19.30 34.53 45.02
C ARG A 9 -18.84 33.50 46.05
N THR A 10 -19.00 33.81 47.34
CA THR A 10 -18.64 32.89 48.42
C THR A 10 -19.46 31.61 48.35
N GLU A 11 -20.77 31.74 48.09
CA GLU A 11 -21.67 30.62 47.96
C GLU A 11 -21.41 29.80 46.69
N GLU A 12 -21.16 30.45 45.55
CA GLU A 12 -20.73 29.79 44.30
C GLU A 12 -19.48 28.94 44.51
N GLN A 13 -18.49 29.49 45.22
CA GLN A 13 -17.25 28.79 45.50
C GLN A 13 -17.44 27.61 46.45
N ARG A 14 -18.33 27.75 47.44
CA ARG A 14 -18.74 26.64 48.32
C ARG A 14 -19.35 25.50 47.52
N VAL A 15 -20.32 25.80 46.66
CA VAL A 15 -21.03 24.82 45.82
C VAL A 15 -20.06 24.15 44.83
N LEU A 16 -19.19 24.92 44.16
CA LEU A 16 -18.22 24.37 43.21
C LEU A 16 -17.20 23.46 43.90
N ASN A 17 -16.72 23.83 45.09
CA ASN A 17 -15.79 23.00 45.86
C ASN A 17 -16.44 21.70 46.33
N ASP A 18 -17.71 21.72 46.74
CA ASP A 18 -18.46 20.51 47.08
C ASP A 18 -18.61 19.58 45.87
N LEU A 19 -18.99 20.14 44.70
CA LEU A 19 -19.07 19.38 43.45
C LEU A 19 -17.72 18.74 43.09
N ARG A 20 -16.61 19.49 43.19
CA ARG A 20 -15.26 18.97 42.92
C ARG A 20 -14.91 17.80 43.84
N LYS A 21 -15.23 17.88 45.13
CA LYS A 21 -15.01 16.77 46.08
C LYS A 21 -15.80 15.53 45.67
N ARG A 22 -17.10 15.67 45.36
CA ARG A 22 -17.94 14.56 44.91
C ARG A 22 -17.42 13.92 43.62
N VAL A 23 -16.92 14.73 42.68
CA VAL A 23 -16.30 14.22 41.44
C VAL A 23 -15.03 13.43 41.75
N VAL A 24 -14.16 13.93 42.63
CA VAL A 24 -12.92 13.24 43.04
C VAL A 24 -13.22 11.92 43.76
N GLU A 25 -14.20 11.91 44.68
CA GLU A 25 -14.65 10.70 45.38
C GLU A 25 -15.18 9.63 44.42
N ASN A 26 -15.74 10.04 43.28
CA ASN A 26 -16.28 9.16 42.25
C ASN A 26 -15.36 8.98 41.04
N LEU A 27 -14.11 9.45 41.10
CA LEU A 27 -13.20 9.50 39.95
C LEU A 27 -13.03 8.13 39.28
N ILE A 28 -12.91 7.06 40.06
CA ILE A 28 -12.73 5.70 39.55
C ILE A 28 -13.96 5.25 38.74
N ARG A 29 -15.18 5.54 39.24
CA ARG A 29 -16.43 5.19 38.54
C ARG A 29 -16.59 5.99 37.26
N LEU A 30 -16.28 7.28 37.30
CA LEU A 30 -16.33 8.15 36.12
C LEU A 30 -15.35 7.69 35.03
N ARG A 31 -14.10 7.36 35.39
CA ARG A 31 -13.11 6.82 34.45
C ARG A 31 -13.53 5.48 33.85
N ARG A 32 -14.10 4.59 34.67
CA ARG A 32 -14.63 3.32 34.17
C ARG A 32 -15.76 3.53 33.16
N ASN A 33 -16.67 4.46 33.43
CA ASN A 33 -17.74 4.80 32.50
C ASN A 33 -17.19 5.41 31.20
N ALA A 34 -16.19 6.29 31.29
CA ALA A 34 -15.54 6.87 30.12
C ALA A 34 -14.93 5.77 29.22
N ASN A 35 -14.18 4.82 29.77
CA ASN A 35 -13.61 3.72 28.97
C ASN A 35 -14.69 2.89 28.24
N VAL A 36 -15.82 2.62 28.90
CA VAL A 36 -16.93 1.90 28.26
C VAL A 36 -17.56 2.74 27.15
N LEU A 37 -17.71 4.04 27.35
CA LEU A 37 -18.19 4.95 26.30
C LEU A 37 -17.22 5.01 25.11
N ASP A 38 -15.91 5.01 25.37
CA ASP A 38 -14.88 5.00 24.32
C ASP A 38 -14.97 3.72 23.46
N GLU A 39 -15.12 2.55 24.09
CA GLU A 39 -15.31 1.27 23.38
C GLU A 39 -16.60 1.26 22.54
N LEU A 40 -17.70 1.80 23.09
CA LEU A 40 -18.97 1.92 22.37
C LEU A 40 -18.88 2.90 21.20
N ASP A 41 -18.18 4.01 21.34
CA ASP A 41 -18.00 5.01 20.28
C ASP A 41 -17.22 4.42 19.10
N VAL A 42 -16.07 3.78 19.37
CA VAL A 42 -15.27 3.11 18.35
C VAL A 42 -16.06 1.98 17.67
N GLY A 43 -16.76 1.16 18.45
CA GLY A 43 -17.60 0.08 17.92
C GLY A 43 -18.74 0.57 17.05
N CYS A 44 -19.47 1.60 17.48
CA CYS A 44 -20.56 2.22 16.72
C CYS A 44 -20.04 2.88 15.44
N SER A 45 -18.96 3.65 15.53
CA SER A 45 -18.32 4.32 14.38
C SER A 45 -17.87 3.30 13.32
N SER A 46 -17.21 2.22 13.76
CA SER A 46 -16.79 1.13 12.87
C SER A 46 -17.98 0.43 12.20
N ALA A 47 -19.08 0.19 12.94
CA ALA A 47 -20.29 -0.43 12.40
C ALA A 47 -21.02 0.46 11.37
N VAL A 48 -21.09 1.78 11.63
CA VAL A 48 -21.64 2.76 10.68
C VAL A 48 -20.82 2.76 9.39
N MET A 49 -19.49 2.85 9.50
CA MET A 49 -18.59 2.79 8.35
C MET A 49 -18.72 1.48 7.56
N ALA A 50 -18.84 0.35 8.26
CA ALA A 50 -19.01 -0.95 7.62
C ALA A 50 -20.28 -1.02 6.78
N ARG A 51 -21.40 -0.50 7.30
CA ARG A 51 -22.68 -0.48 6.60
C ARG A 51 -22.68 0.49 5.43
N GLU A 52 -22.20 1.71 5.62
CA GLU A 52 -22.23 2.76 4.59
C GLU A 52 -21.32 2.46 3.40
N ARG A 53 -20.20 1.76 3.64
CA ARG A 53 -19.19 1.47 2.61
C ARG A 53 -19.18 0.03 2.13
N ASN A 54 -20.17 -0.77 2.54
CA ASN A 54 -20.26 -2.20 2.24
C ASN A 54 -18.94 -2.93 2.55
N LEU A 55 -18.43 -2.74 3.77
CA LEU A 55 -17.23 -3.44 4.24
C LEU A 55 -17.62 -4.82 4.76
N VAL A 56 -16.71 -5.78 4.64
CA VAL A 56 -16.94 -7.17 5.06
C VAL A 56 -16.14 -7.52 6.30
N ARG A 57 -16.69 -8.42 7.13
CA ARG A 57 -15.99 -8.95 8.30
C ARG A 57 -14.87 -9.88 7.82
N PRO A 58 -13.59 -9.59 8.11
CA PRO A 58 -12.49 -10.46 7.72
C PRO A 58 -12.44 -11.73 8.60
N VAL A 59 -11.93 -12.82 8.05
CA VAL A 59 -11.58 -14.04 8.79
C VAL A 59 -10.10 -13.99 9.15
N LEU A 60 -9.79 -13.89 10.44
CA LEU A 60 -8.41 -13.95 10.94
C LEU A 60 -8.05 -15.37 11.36
N HIS A 61 -6.84 -15.82 11.00
CA HIS A 61 -6.36 -17.15 11.38
C HIS A 61 -4.85 -17.16 11.69
N SER A 62 -4.35 -18.24 12.28
CA SER A 62 -2.94 -18.35 12.72
C SER A 62 -1.95 -18.70 11.60
N GLY A 63 -2.43 -19.02 10.40
CA GLY A 63 -1.62 -19.38 9.23
C GLY A 63 -0.96 -18.17 8.56
N THR A 64 -0.40 -18.38 7.37
CA THR A 64 0.26 -17.34 6.56
C THR A 64 -0.48 -17.00 5.28
N THR A 65 -1.65 -17.59 5.02
CA THR A 65 -2.50 -17.23 3.88
C THR A 65 -2.94 -15.78 3.98
N HIS A 66 -2.94 -15.07 2.86
CA HIS A 66 -3.51 -13.73 2.73
C HIS A 66 -4.33 -13.71 1.46
N LYS A 67 -5.64 -13.81 1.61
CA LYS A 67 -6.60 -13.96 0.53
C LYS A 67 -7.64 -12.86 0.61
N ILE A 68 -7.66 -12.00 -0.40
CA ILE A 68 -8.60 -10.91 -0.56
C ILE A 68 -9.25 -11.05 -1.93
N VAL A 69 -10.58 -10.99 -1.97
CA VAL A 69 -11.38 -10.94 -3.20
C VAL A 69 -12.04 -9.59 -3.27
N GLY A 70 -11.96 -8.93 -4.42
CA GLY A 70 -12.58 -7.62 -4.63
C GLY A 70 -12.02 -6.53 -3.72
N GLY A 71 -10.74 -6.59 -3.37
CA GLY A 71 -10.12 -5.60 -2.50
C GLY A 71 -10.11 -4.20 -3.11
N ARG A 72 -10.40 -3.20 -2.29
CA ARG A 72 -10.44 -1.78 -2.67
C ARG A 72 -9.55 -0.95 -1.74
N HIS A 73 -8.90 0.07 -2.27
CA HIS A 73 -8.09 0.96 -1.43
C HIS A 73 -9.01 1.90 -0.65
N PRO A 74 -8.99 1.93 0.70
CA PRO A 74 -10.00 2.62 1.51
C PRO A 74 -10.13 4.12 1.18
N MET A 75 -9.01 4.83 1.01
CA MET A 75 -9.06 6.27 0.68
C MET A 75 -9.32 6.58 -0.79
N VAL A 76 -8.72 5.82 -1.72
CA VAL A 76 -8.87 6.08 -3.17
C VAL A 76 -10.27 5.71 -3.65
N ASP A 77 -10.87 4.65 -3.10
CA ASP A 77 -12.26 4.27 -3.40
C ASP A 77 -13.23 5.40 -3.03
N ILE A 78 -13.11 5.94 -1.80
CA ILE A 78 -13.94 7.07 -1.34
C ILE A 78 -13.75 8.29 -2.25
N GLY A 79 -12.51 8.68 -2.53
CA GLY A 79 -12.24 9.85 -3.36
C GLY A 79 -12.74 9.71 -4.81
N LEU A 80 -12.71 8.51 -5.39
CA LEU A 80 -13.28 8.27 -6.72
C LEU A 80 -14.80 8.30 -6.70
N GLN A 81 -15.44 7.72 -5.68
CA GLN A 81 -16.91 7.74 -5.54
C GLN A 81 -17.45 9.18 -5.44
N GLU A 82 -16.77 10.05 -4.71
CA GLU A 82 -17.11 11.49 -4.61
C GLU A 82 -17.02 12.21 -5.96
N GLN A 83 -16.17 11.71 -6.86
CA GLN A 83 -16.03 12.19 -8.25
C GLN A 83 -16.96 11.46 -9.23
N GLY A 84 -17.84 10.58 -8.76
CA GLY A 84 -18.73 9.77 -9.60
C GLY A 84 -18.01 8.68 -10.41
N ARG A 85 -16.80 8.27 -9.99
CA ARG A 85 -15.99 7.24 -10.63
C ARG A 85 -15.97 5.96 -9.80
N LEU A 86 -15.86 4.82 -10.48
CA LEU A 86 -15.74 3.50 -9.83
C LEU A 86 -14.27 3.13 -9.62
N PHE A 87 -13.95 2.55 -8.47
CA PHE A 87 -12.65 1.95 -8.20
C PHE A 87 -12.58 0.52 -8.76
N THR A 88 -11.51 0.19 -9.50
CA THR A 88 -11.28 -1.17 -10.00
C THR A 88 -10.82 -2.09 -8.86
N ALA A 89 -11.70 -2.95 -8.37
CA ALA A 89 -11.39 -3.90 -7.31
C ALA A 89 -10.39 -4.99 -7.77
N ASN A 90 -9.46 -5.37 -6.89
CA ASN A 90 -8.41 -6.33 -7.19
C ASN A 90 -8.29 -7.44 -6.15
N ASP A 91 -8.05 -8.66 -6.64
CA ASP A 91 -7.85 -9.82 -5.78
C ASP A 91 -6.37 -9.90 -5.36
N CYS A 92 -6.11 -10.48 -4.20
CA CYS A 92 -4.77 -10.77 -3.70
C CYS A 92 -4.79 -12.15 -3.08
N THR A 93 -3.87 -13.02 -3.50
CA THR A 93 -3.64 -14.30 -2.83
C THR A 93 -2.14 -14.47 -2.70
N VAL A 94 -1.63 -14.40 -1.48
CA VAL A 94 -0.20 -14.52 -1.16
C VAL A 94 -0.01 -15.27 0.15
N GLY A 95 1.05 -16.05 0.25
CA GLY A 95 1.30 -17.00 1.33
C GLY A 95 0.99 -18.45 0.94
N GLY A 96 1.72 -19.40 1.53
CA GLY A 96 1.66 -20.81 1.14
C GLY A 96 2.33 -21.06 -0.21
N GLU A 97 1.56 -21.46 -1.21
CA GLU A 97 2.06 -21.82 -2.56
C GLU A 97 2.55 -20.62 -3.38
N GLN A 98 2.22 -19.39 -2.99
CA GLN A 98 2.67 -18.16 -3.65
C GLN A 98 3.15 -17.17 -2.59
N SER A 99 4.38 -17.33 -2.09
CA SER A 99 4.94 -16.45 -1.05
C SER A 99 5.25 -15.05 -1.59
N ILE A 100 5.56 -14.93 -2.89
CA ILE A 100 5.91 -13.66 -3.53
C ILE A 100 5.04 -13.41 -4.77
N LEU A 101 4.43 -12.24 -4.84
CA LEU A 101 3.82 -11.71 -6.05
C LEU A 101 4.74 -10.66 -6.68
N LEU A 102 5.33 -10.99 -7.84
CA LEU A 102 6.15 -10.07 -8.63
C LEU A 102 5.26 -9.32 -9.62
N ILE A 103 5.09 -8.01 -9.40
CA ILE A 103 4.13 -7.18 -10.11
C ILE A 103 4.86 -6.25 -11.08
N THR A 104 4.45 -6.31 -12.34
CA THR A 104 4.96 -5.46 -13.43
C THR A 104 3.86 -4.60 -14.05
N GLY A 105 4.26 -3.61 -14.83
CA GLY A 105 3.33 -2.79 -15.59
C GLY A 105 3.75 -1.32 -15.62
N PRO A 106 3.08 -0.50 -16.45
CA PRO A 106 3.45 0.88 -16.63
C PRO A 106 3.32 1.69 -15.33
N ASN A 107 4.06 2.79 -15.26
CA ASN A 107 3.90 3.76 -14.19
C ASN A 107 2.48 4.34 -14.25
N MET A 108 1.90 4.66 -13.09
CA MET A 108 0.50 5.09 -12.93
C MET A 108 -0.58 4.03 -13.16
N ALA A 109 -0.24 2.78 -13.53
CA ALA A 109 -1.22 1.71 -13.70
C ALA A 109 -1.75 1.09 -12.39
N GLY A 110 -1.54 1.75 -11.24
CA GLY A 110 -2.10 1.35 -9.96
C GLY A 110 -1.29 0.33 -9.14
N LYS A 111 -0.04 0.01 -9.51
CA LYS A 111 0.83 -0.92 -8.76
C LYS A 111 0.97 -0.50 -7.29
N SER A 112 1.46 0.72 -7.03
CA SER A 112 1.63 1.23 -5.66
C SER A 112 0.32 1.29 -4.87
N THR A 113 -0.79 1.60 -5.55
CA THR A 113 -2.14 1.58 -4.96
C THR A 113 -2.53 0.17 -4.52
N TYR A 114 -2.28 -0.85 -5.36
CA TYR A 114 -2.51 -2.25 -5.02
C TYR A 114 -1.66 -2.72 -3.84
N LEU A 115 -0.37 -2.36 -3.82
CA LEU A 115 0.53 -2.68 -2.70
C LEU A 115 0.00 -2.09 -1.38
N ARG A 116 -0.27 -0.78 -1.37
CA ARG A 116 -0.77 -0.07 -0.18
C ARG A 116 -2.14 -0.56 0.27
N GLN A 117 -3.04 -0.84 -0.67
CA GLN A 117 -4.37 -1.41 -0.40
C GLN A 117 -4.26 -2.67 0.47
N ASN A 118 -3.42 -3.63 0.08
CA ASN A 118 -3.31 -4.91 0.78
C ASN A 118 -2.69 -4.74 2.19
N ALA A 119 -1.74 -3.81 2.34
CA ALA A 119 -1.21 -3.44 3.66
C ALA A 119 -2.28 -2.79 4.55
N LEU A 120 -3.05 -1.84 4.02
CA LEU A 120 -4.11 -1.15 4.76
C LEU A 120 -5.25 -2.09 5.16
N ILE A 121 -5.67 -3.00 4.27
CA ILE A 121 -6.67 -4.04 4.58
C ILE A 121 -6.18 -4.93 5.73
N THR A 122 -4.90 -5.30 5.73
CA THR A 122 -4.29 -6.09 6.81
C THR A 122 -4.34 -5.36 8.15
N ILE A 123 -3.98 -4.07 8.16
CA ILE A 123 -4.05 -3.22 9.36
C ILE A 123 -5.48 -3.17 9.89
N LEU A 124 -6.45 -2.83 9.03
CA LEU A 124 -7.87 -2.74 9.40
C LEU A 124 -8.40 -4.06 9.98
N ALA A 125 -8.04 -5.19 9.38
CA ALA A 125 -8.45 -6.50 9.87
C ALA A 125 -7.90 -6.77 11.28
N GLN A 126 -6.61 -6.52 11.52
CA GLN A 126 -5.97 -6.76 12.81
C GLN A 126 -6.32 -5.73 13.90
N THR A 127 -6.84 -4.55 13.54
CA THR A 127 -7.43 -3.61 14.50
C THR A 127 -8.87 -3.98 14.88
N GLY A 128 -9.44 -5.04 14.28
CA GLY A 128 -10.81 -5.48 14.54
C GLY A 128 -11.88 -4.78 13.71
N CYS A 129 -11.49 -4.05 12.67
CA CYS A 129 -12.41 -3.36 11.77
C CYS A 129 -12.86 -4.27 10.62
N PHE A 130 -14.01 -3.92 10.02
CA PHE A 130 -14.43 -4.47 8.73
C PHE A 130 -13.53 -3.90 7.62
N VAL A 131 -13.41 -4.62 6.50
CA VAL A 131 -12.45 -4.30 5.44
C VAL A 131 -13.11 -4.05 4.09
N PRO A 132 -12.53 -3.18 3.23
CA PRO A 132 -13.06 -2.87 1.90
C PRO A 132 -12.73 -3.97 0.88
N ALA A 133 -13.47 -5.07 0.95
CA ALA A 133 -13.35 -6.22 0.06
C ALA A 133 -14.70 -6.92 -0.11
N ASP A 134 -14.81 -7.85 -1.06
CA ASP A 134 -15.97 -8.76 -1.16
C ASP A 134 -15.77 -9.98 -0.24
N TYR A 135 -14.53 -10.41 -0.05
CA TYR A 135 -14.13 -11.43 0.91
C TYR A 135 -12.70 -11.20 1.39
N ALA A 136 -12.42 -11.47 2.65
CA ALA A 136 -11.07 -11.38 3.21
C ALA A 136 -10.80 -12.48 4.24
N GLU A 137 -9.69 -13.19 4.04
CA GLU A 137 -9.13 -14.20 4.94
C GLU A 137 -7.65 -13.92 5.10
N ILE A 138 -7.24 -13.56 6.32
CA ILE A 138 -5.93 -13.00 6.60
C ILE A 138 -5.29 -13.74 7.77
N GLY A 139 -4.18 -14.41 7.48
CA GLY A 139 -3.31 -14.99 8.49
C GLY A 139 -2.60 -13.89 9.27
N LEU A 140 -2.51 -14.00 10.59
CA LEU A 140 -1.92 -12.96 11.44
C LEU A 140 -0.49 -12.59 11.00
N VAL A 141 -0.29 -11.29 10.81
CA VAL A 141 0.95 -10.61 10.46
C VAL A 141 1.55 -10.02 11.72
N ASP A 142 2.84 -10.28 11.94
CA ASP A 142 3.58 -9.73 13.07
C ASP A 142 4.10 -8.31 12.80
N LYS A 143 4.59 -8.07 11.57
CA LYS A 143 5.13 -6.79 11.11
C LYS A 143 4.74 -6.54 9.65
N ILE A 144 4.40 -5.29 9.36
CA ILE A 144 4.23 -4.80 7.98
C ILE A 144 5.43 -3.94 7.63
N PHE A 145 6.14 -4.33 6.58
CA PHE A 145 7.26 -3.57 6.04
C PHE A 145 6.84 -2.93 4.73
N SER A 146 7.25 -1.68 4.54
CA SER A 146 6.93 -0.91 3.35
C SER A 146 8.14 -0.16 2.85
N ARG A 147 8.57 -0.51 1.63
CA ARG A 147 9.43 0.34 0.81
C ARG A 147 8.59 0.79 -0.38
N VAL A 148 7.97 1.97 -0.25
CA VAL A 148 7.26 2.60 -1.37
C VAL A 148 7.93 3.94 -1.62
N GLY A 149 8.46 4.14 -2.82
CA GLY A 149 9.23 5.33 -3.18
C GLY A 149 8.55 6.62 -2.71
N SER A 150 9.22 7.37 -1.85
CA SER A 150 8.83 8.72 -1.44
C SER A 150 9.35 9.73 -2.44
N ALA A 151 8.60 10.82 -2.63
CA ALA A 151 9.13 12.02 -3.25
C ALA A 151 10.32 12.50 -2.41
N ASP A 152 11.41 12.81 -3.10
CA ASP A 152 12.74 13.15 -2.58
C ASP A 152 12.76 13.74 -1.17
N SER A 153 13.22 12.94 -0.21
CA SER A 153 13.58 13.45 1.10
C SER A 153 14.98 14.05 0.99
N LEU A 154 15.05 15.37 0.80
CA LEU A 154 16.26 16.18 0.89
C LEU A 154 16.74 16.23 2.36
N TYR A 155 17.23 15.12 2.90
CA TYR A 155 17.78 15.06 4.26
C TYR A 155 19.24 14.62 4.27
N ASN A 156 20.06 15.47 4.89
CA ASN A 156 21.41 15.26 5.42
C ASN A 156 22.38 14.39 4.60
N HIS A 157 22.97 14.95 3.53
CA HIS A 157 24.25 14.51 2.93
C HIS A 157 24.33 13.02 2.52
N GLN A 158 23.20 12.31 2.42
CA GLN A 158 23.14 10.92 1.99
C GLN A 158 22.51 10.86 0.59
N SER A 159 23.08 10.04 -0.27
CA SER A 159 22.46 9.72 -1.57
C SER A 159 21.08 9.13 -1.34
N THR A 160 20.09 9.53 -2.15
CA THR A 160 18.74 8.95 -2.14
C THR A 160 18.78 7.42 -2.25
N PHE A 161 19.76 6.90 -2.99
CA PHE A 161 20.02 5.46 -3.09
C PHE A 161 20.52 4.85 -1.77
N MET A 162 21.37 5.54 -1.02
CA MET A 162 21.85 5.03 0.27
C MET A 162 20.71 4.91 1.29
N VAL A 163 19.84 5.92 1.37
CA VAL A 163 18.66 5.87 2.25
C VAL A 163 17.74 4.72 1.85
N GLU A 164 17.51 4.54 0.55
CA GLU A 164 16.77 3.40 0.02
C GLU A 164 17.39 2.05 0.43
N MET A 165 18.72 1.92 0.35
CA MET A 165 19.41 0.69 0.75
C MET A 165 19.35 0.44 2.26
N LEU A 166 19.39 1.48 3.08
CA LEU A 166 19.22 1.34 4.53
C LEU A 166 17.81 0.87 4.89
N GLU A 167 16.77 1.40 4.24
CA GLU A 167 15.39 0.93 4.41
C GLU A 167 15.25 -0.53 4.00
N VAL A 168 15.79 -0.92 2.84
CA VAL A 168 15.77 -2.31 2.37
C VAL A 168 16.53 -3.23 3.33
N ALA A 169 17.71 -2.82 3.81
CA ALA A 169 18.48 -3.60 4.77
C ALA A 169 17.73 -3.80 6.09
N ASP A 170 17.03 -2.77 6.59
CA ASP A 170 16.21 -2.87 7.79
C ASP A 170 15.09 -3.90 7.62
N ILE A 171 14.39 -3.85 6.49
CA ILE A 171 13.34 -4.82 6.13
C ILE A 171 13.89 -6.24 6.13
N LEU A 172 15.00 -6.48 5.40
CA LEU A 172 15.57 -7.83 5.27
C LEU A 172 16.09 -8.39 6.60
N ASN A 173 16.65 -7.54 7.47
CA ASN A 173 17.19 -7.97 8.76
C ASN A 173 16.12 -8.23 9.83
N GLN A 174 14.98 -7.54 9.76
CA GLN A 174 13.94 -7.62 10.79
C GLN A 174 12.71 -8.45 10.42
N ALA A 175 12.53 -8.74 9.13
CA ALA A 175 11.40 -9.51 8.65
C ALA A 175 11.46 -10.96 9.13
N THR A 176 10.29 -11.50 9.47
CA THR A 176 10.09 -12.90 9.82
C THR A 176 9.23 -13.57 8.75
N SER A 177 9.13 -14.89 8.79
CA SER A 177 8.22 -15.65 7.91
C SER A 177 6.73 -15.28 8.09
N ARG A 178 6.37 -14.60 9.18
CA ARG A 178 5.02 -14.09 9.43
C ARG A 178 4.82 -12.65 8.96
N SER A 179 5.87 -11.96 8.52
CA SER A 179 5.75 -10.57 8.10
C SER A 179 5.03 -10.43 6.76
N PHE A 180 4.50 -9.23 6.51
CA PHE A 180 3.90 -8.83 5.24
C PHE A 180 4.70 -7.67 4.66
N ILE A 181 5.29 -7.87 3.49
CA ILE A 181 6.23 -6.92 2.90
C ILE A 181 5.64 -6.36 1.62
N ILE A 182 5.69 -5.04 1.47
CA ILE A 182 5.45 -4.36 0.20
C ILE A 182 6.73 -3.63 -0.23
N MET A 183 7.21 -3.93 -1.45
CA MET A 183 8.38 -3.31 -2.06
C MET A 183 8.01 -2.76 -3.42
N ASP A 184 8.28 -1.47 -3.65
CA ASP A 184 7.95 -0.77 -4.89
C ASP A 184 9.22 -0.15 -5.49
N GLU A 185 9.61 -0.66 -6.67
CA GLU A 185 10.70 -0.13 -7.49
C GLU A 185 12.07 -0.04 -6.78
N VAL A 186 12.43 -1.10 -6.04
CA VAL A 186 13.76 -1.24 -5.44
C VAL A 186 14.85 -1.17 -6.51
N GLY A 187 15.88 -0.36 -6.28
CA GLY A 187 17.04 -0.20 -7.17
C GLY A 187 16.87 0.90 -8.21
N ARG A 188 15.87 1.78 -8.09
CA ARG A 188 15.62 2.85 -9.08
C ARG A 188 16.67 3.97 -9.06
N GLY A 189 17.33 4.21 -7.92
CA GLY A 189 18.28 5.30 -7.74
C GLY A 189 19.70 5.08 -8.29
N THR A 190 19.95 4.01 -9.05
CA THR A 190 21.28 3.63 -9.55
C THR A 190 21.23 3.21 -11.03
N THR A 191 22.35 2.72 -11.58
CA THR A 191 22.40 2.17 -12.94
C THR A 191 21.37 1.03 -13.11
N PRO A 192 20.79 0.84 -14.30
CA PRO A 192 19.83 -0.25 -14.53
C PRO A 192 20.39 -1.63 -14.15
N GLU A 193 21.66 -1.89 -14.42
CA GLU A 193 22.33 -3.16 -14.12
C GLU A 193 22.45 -3.38 -12.61
N ASP A 194 22.92 -2.37 -11.88
CA ASP A 194 23.02 -2.44 -10.41
C ASP A 194 21.64 -2.55 -9.76
N GLY A 195 20.65 -1.82 -10.28
CA GLY A 195 19.27 -1.84 -9.79
C GLY A 195 18.63 -3.22 -9.93
N VAL A 196 18.85 -3.89 -11.08
CA VAL A 196 18.41 -5.27 -11.32
C VAL A 196 19.13 -6.23 -10.38
N ALA A 197 20.44 -6.11 -10.21
CA ALA A 197 21.23 -6.99 -9.35
C ALA A 197 20.80 -6.90 -7.89
N VAL A 198 20.64 -5.69 -7.36
CA VAL A 198 20.16 -5.43 -6.00
C VAL A 198 18.72 -5.92 -5.83
N GLY A 199 17.82 -5.58 -6.76
CA GLY A 199 16.43 -6.03 -6.74
C GLY A 199 16.32 -7.56 -6.72
N TYR A 200 17.14 -8.25 -7.52
CA TYR A 200 17.22 -9.71 -7.53
C TYR A 200 17.74 -10.26 -6.20
N ALA A 201 18.81 -9.69 -5.65
CA ALA A 201 19.37 -10.11 -4.37
C ALA A 201 18.34 -9.99 -3.23
N CYS A 202 17.58 -8.90 -3.19
CA CYS A 202 16.53 -8.67 -2.20
C CYS A 202 15.39 -9.68 -2.35
N LEU A 203 14.86 -9.83 -3.56
CA LEU A 203 13.79 -10.78 -3.84
C LEU A 203 14.24 -12.22 -3.54
N HIS A 204 15.47 -12.59 -3.89
CA HIS A 204 16.06 -13.89 -3.61
C HIS A 204 16.21 -14.13 -2.10
N HIS A 205 16.62 -13.13 -1.32
CA HIS A 205 16.69 -13.23 0.14
C HIS A 205 15.30 -13.44 0.76
N LEU A 206 14.31 -12.64 0.35
CA LEU A 206 12.93 -12.79 0.81
C LEU A 206 12.35 -14.16 0.46
N HIS A 207 12.71 -14.69 -0.71
CA HIS A 207 12.24 -15.98 -1.20
C HIS A 207 12.91 -17.16 -0.48
N ASN A 208 14.25 -17.18 -0.36
CA ASN A 208 14.99 -18.34 0.14
C ASN A 208 15.21 -18.32 1.65
N THR A 209 15.33 -17.14 2.25
CA THR A 209 15.72 -16.98 3.65
C THR A 209 14.52 -16.61 4.51
N THR A 210 13.84 -15.50 4.19
CA THR A 210 12.76 -14.98 5.03
C THR A 210 11.46 -15.78 4.88
N GLN A 211 11.14 -16.19 3.64
CA GLN A 211 9.94 -16.97 3.29
C GLN A 211 8.63 -16.32 3.79
N CYS A 212 8.54 -15.00 3.65
CA CYS A 212 7.38 -14.21 4.06
C CYS A 212 6.45 -13.89 2.89
N ARG A 213 5.28 -13.32 3.21
CA ARG A 213 4.35 -12.79 2.21
C ARG A 213 4.90 -11.48 1.65
N THR A 214 5.13 -11.43 0.34
CA THR A 214 5.75 -10.27 -0.29
C THR A 214 5.00 -9.85 -1.55
N LEU A 215 4.65 -8.57 -1.63
CA LEU A 215 4.25 -7.90 -2.87
C LEU A 215 5.43 -7.08 -3.38
N PHE A 216 6.00 -7.47 -4.51
CA PHE A 216 7.20 -6.85 -5.08
C PHE A 216 6.85 -6.23 -6.43
N ALA A 217 6.74 -4.90 -6.51
CA ALA A 217 6.53 -4.18 -7.75
C ALA A 217 7.86 -3.75 -8.37
N THR A 218 8.02 -3.98 -9.68
CA THR A 218 9.23 -3.61 -10.42
C THR A 218 8.91 -3.11 -11.82
N HIS A 219 9.78 -2.26 -12.35
CA HIS A 219 9.82 -1.88 -13.76
C HIS A 219 10.89 -2.65 -14.55
N PHE A 220 11.70 -3.48 -13.88
CA PHE A 220 12.76 -4.25 -14.51
C PHE A 220 12.26 -5.58 -15.07
N HIS A 221 12.13 -5.69 -16.39
CA HIS A 221 11.76 -6.96 -17.04
C HIS A 221 12.84 -8.05 -16.90
N SER A 222 14.11 -7.66 -16.84
CA SER A 222 15.23 -8.57 -16.58
C SER A 222 15.09 -9.30 -15.23
N LEU A 223 14.60 -8.61 -14.19
CA LEU A 223 14.32 -9.22 -12.89
C LEU A 223 13.26 -10.34 -13.00
N VAL A 224 12.25 -10.15 -13.84
CA VAL A 224 11.23 -11.18 -14.12
C VAL A 224 11.85 -12.37 -14.84
N ASP A 225 12.75 -12.12 -15.78
CA ASP A 225 13.44 -13.19 -16.52
C ASP A 225 14.35 -14.03 -15.63
N MET A 226 15.01 -13.39 -14.65
CA MET A 226 15.88 -14.06 -13.67
C MET A 226 15.12 -14.91 -12.65
N THR A 227 13.83 -14.63 -12.41
CA THR A 227 13.04 -15.26 -11.33
C THR A 227 12.14 -16.40 -11.81
N LYS A 228 12.17 -16.75 -13.11
CA LYS A 228 11.35 -17.82 -13.71
C LYS A 228 11.46 -19.19 -13.04
N ASN A 229 12.62 -19.49 -12.45
CA ASN A 229 12.89 -20.79 -11.83
C ASN A 229 12.60 -20.82 -10.32
N LEU A 230 12.22 -19.68 -9.72
CA LEU A 230 11.86 -19.63 -8.31
C LEU A 230 10.47 -20.22 -8.12
N LYS A 231 10.38 -21.31 -7.33
CA LYS A 231 9.11 -21.88 -6.91
C LYS A 231 8.36 -20.86 -6.06
N ASN A 232 7.05 -21.00 -5.90
CA ASN A 232 6.24 -20.14 -5.03
C ASN A 232 6.30 -18.62 -5.32
N LEU A 233 6.80 -18.23 -6.49
CA LEU A 233 6.74 -16.87 -7.00
C LEU A 233 5.74 -16.83 -8.16
N ALA A 234 4.83 -15.86 -8.12
CA ALA A 234 3.87 -15.65 -9.18
C ALA A 234 4.02 -14.26 -9.79
N CYS A 235 4.03 -14.20 -11.12
CA CYS A 235 4.11 -12.94 -11.85
C CYS A 235 2.72 -12.41 -12.15
N TYR A 236 2.51 -11.13 -11.87
CA TYR A 236 1.31 -10.38 -12.20
C TYR A 236 1.67 -9.11 -12.97
N CYS A 237 0.74 -8.63 -13.77
CA CYS A 237 0.89 -7.37 -14.45
C CYS A 237 -0.40 -6.57 -14.53
N THR A 238 -0.24 -5.27 -14.73
CA THR A 238 -1.33 -4.37 -15.14
C THR A 238 -1.23 -4.06 -16.63
N ASP A 239 -2.37 -3.86 -17.26
CA ASP A 239 -2.48 -3.58 -18.69
C ASP A 239 -3.03 -2.18 -18.98
N VAL A 240 -2.83 -1.79 -20.22
CA VAL A 240 -3.43 -0.62 -20.86
C VAL A 240 -4.37 -1.13 -21.96
N ALA A 241 -5.62 -0.68 -21.94
CA ALA A 241 -6.57 -0.97 -23.01
C ALA A 241 -6.57 0.18 -24.02
N GLU A 242 -6.54 -0.15 -25.31
CA GLU A 242 -6.74 0.82 -26.39
C GLU A 242 -8.23 0.88 -26.75
N GLU A 243 -8.77 2.10 -26.82
CA GLU A 243 -10.12 2.38 -27.29
C GLU A 243 -10.16 2.48 -28.82
N LYS A 244 -11.38 2.39 -29.38
CA LYS A 244 -11.59 2.36 -30.84
C LYS A 244 -11.18 3.66 -31.55
N ASP A 245 -11.11 4.76 -30.81
CA ASP A 245 -10.68 6.07 -31.30
C ASP A 245 -9.15 6.28 -31.27
N GLY A 246 -8.41 5.27 -30.81
CA GLY A 246 -6.96 5.33 -30.64
C GLY A 246 -6.50 5.98 -29.33
N SER A 247 -7.43 6.38 -28.46
CA SER A 247 -7.12 6.72 -27.07
C SER A 247 -6.87 5.45 -26.25
N TRP A 248 -6.33 5.57 -25.05
CA TRP A 248 -6.08 4.41 -24.19
C TRP A 248 -6.32 4.73 -22.73
N VAL A 249 -6.71 3.70 -21.97
CA VAL A 249 -7.08 3.80 -20.56
C VAL A 249 -6.32 2.74 -19.76
N TYR A 250 -5.82 3.13 -18.58
CA TYR A 250 -5.27 2.17 -17.63
C TYR A 250 -6.40 1.30 -17.07
N VAL A 251 -6.30 -0.02 -17.24
CA VAL A 251 -7.34 -0.96 -16.79
C VAL A 251 -7.42 -1.01 -15.27
N HIS A 252 -6.29 -0.75 -14.58
CA HIS A 252 -6.11 -0.85 -13.12
C HIS A 252 -6.46 -2.22 -12.52
N LYS A 253 -6.74 -3.24 -13.33
CA LYS A 253 -6.95 -4.63 -12.93
C LYS A 253 -5.64 -5.39 -13.08
N LEU A 254 -5.21 -6.07 -12.01
CA LEU A 254 -4.11 -7.02 -12.07
C LEU A 254 -4.57 -8.30 -12.76
N ARG A 255 -3.70 -8.83 -13.62
CA ARG A 255 -3.84 -10.17 -14.21
C ARG A 255 -2.57 -10.96 -14.02
N GLN A 256 -2.68 -12.28 -14.03
CA GLN A 256 -1.51 -13.15 -14.01
C GLN A 256 -0.73 -13.01 -15.33
N GLY A 257 0.60 -12.99 -15.22
CA GLY A 257 1.52 -12.88 -16.34
C GLY A 257 2.47 -11.68 -16.23
N VAL A 258 3.08 -11.33 -17.37
CA VAL A 258 4.07 -10.26 -17.48
C VAL A 258 3.66 -9.37 -18.65
N ASN A 259 3.59 -8.07 -18.42
CA ASN A 259 3.40 -7.11 -19.51
C ASN A 259 4.79 -6.66 -19.98
N ARG A 260 5.11 -6.87 -21.28
CA ARG A 260 6.37 -6.44 -21.91
C ARG A 260 6.19 -5.27 -22.87
N SER A 261 4.98 -4.76 -23.01
CA SER A 261 4.68 -3.67 -23.94
C SER A 261 5.20 -2.36 -23.36
N SER A 262 6.14 -1.72 -24.05
CA SER A 262 6.62 -0.39 -23.68
C SER A 262 5.58 0.66 -24.06
N HIS A 263 4.93 1.24 -23.06
CA HIS A 263 3.92 2.29 -23.24
C HIS A 263 4.50 3.71 -23.09
N ALA A 264 5.79 3.86 -22.75
CA ALA A 264 6.39 5.14 -22.40
C ALA A 264 6.23 6.21 -23.50
N LEU A 265 6.46 5.87 -24.77
CA LEU A 265 6.26 6.79 -25.90
C LEU A 265 4.79 7.17 -26.10
N LYS A 266 3.86 6.26 -25.78
CA LYS A 266 2.42 6.54 -25.84
C LYS A 266 1.99 7.49 -24.72
N VAL A 267 2.57 7.36 -23.52
CA VAL A 267 2.39 8.30 -22.40
C VAL A 267 2.91 9.70 -22.76
N ALA A 268 4.10 9.77 -23.35
CA ALA A 268 4.67 11.04 -23.82
C ALA A 268 3.73 11.75 -24.81
N LYS A 269 3.12 11.03 -25.74
CA LYS A 269 2.15 11.60 -26.68
C LYS A 269 0.94 12.23 -26.00
N LEU A 270 0.36 11.55 -25.01
CA LEU A 270 -0.78 12.08 -24.23
C LEU A 270 -0.40 13.28 -23.37
N ALA A 271 0.83 13.33 -22.86
CA ALA A 271 1.34 14.49 -22.13
C ALA A 271 1.52 15.73 -23.02
N GLY A 272 1.25 15.61 -24.34
CA GLY A 272 1.32 16.70 -25.29
C GLY A 272 2.72 16.90 -25.88
N LEU A 273 3.60 15.88 -25.83
CA LEU A 273 4.90 16.00 -26.49
C LEU A 273 4.71 16.14 -28.02
N PRO A 274 5.44 17.05 -28.68
CA PRO A 274 5.35 17.22 -30.12
C PRO A 274 5.66 15.92 -30.87
N ASP A 275 4.91 15.64 -31.95
CA ASP A 275 5.12 14.44 -32.78
C ASP A 275 6.55 14.34 -33.33
N THR A 276 7.22 15.48 -33.56
CA THR A 276 8.63 15.54 -33.97
C THR A 276 9.57 14.96 -32.91
N ALA A 277 9.34 15.25 -31.63
CA ALA A 277 10.12 14.71 -30.52
C ALA A 277 9.85 13.21 -30.32
N ILE A 278 8.58 12.78 -30.47
CA ILE A 278 8.19 11.37 -30.38
C ILE A 278 8.83 10.55 -31.51
N ALA A 279 8.88 11.10 -32.72
CA ALA A 279 9.53 10.45 -33.86
C ALA A 279 11.03 10.22 -33.62
N VAL A 280 11.72 11.20 -33.02
CA VAL A 280 13.13 11.04 -32.63
C VAL A 280 13.27 9.97 -31.55
N ALA A 281 12.46 10.04 -30.49
CA ALA A 281 12.51 9.07 -29.40
C ALA A 281 12.24 7.62 -29.89
N LYS A 282 11.35 7.44 -30.87
CA LYS A 282 11.10 6.14 -31.50
C LYS A 282 12.32 5.62 -32.26
N ARG A 283 13.01 6.47 -33.05
CA ARG A 283 14.24 6.06 -33.75
C ARG A 283 15.33 5.61 -32.78
N VAL A 284 15.55 6.39 -31.71
CA VAL A 284 16.54 6.06 -30.69
C VAL A 284 16.21 4.72 -30.01
N LEU A 285 14.93 4.46 -29.72
CA LEU A 285 14.51 3.18 -29.16
C LEU A 285 14.76 2.01 -30.13
N ASP A 286 14.43 2.18 -31.41
CA ASP A 286 14.67 1.17 -32.45
C ASP A 286 16.17 0.86 -32.60
N ASP A 287 17.04 1.88 -32.48
CA ASP A 287 18.49 1.71 -32.53
C ASP A 287 19.03 0.94 -31.30
N PHE A 288 18.57 1.26 -30.09
CA PHE A 288 18.91 0.50 -28.87
C PHE A 288 18.44 -0.96 -28.94
N GLU A 289 17.26 -1.23 -29.51
CA GLU A 289 16.77 -2.60 -29.70
C GLU A 289 17.62 -3.39 -30.70
N ARG A 290 18.14 -2.73 -31.74
CA ARG A 290 19.06 -3.35 -32.71
C ARG A 290 20.41 -3.67 -32.07
N GLU A 291 20.96 -2.76 -31.28
CA GLU A 291 22.22 -2.99 -30.56
C GLU A 291 22.10 -4.12 -29.53
N ARG A 292 20.97 -4.22 -28.79
CA ARG A 292 20.74 -5.34 -27.87
C ARG A 292 20.65 -6.69 -28.56
N LYS A 293 20.15 -6.74 -29.80
CA LYS A 293 20.06 -7.98 -30.60
C LYS A 293 21.38 -8.38 -31.25
N SER A 294 22.30 -7.44 -31.48
CA SER A 294 23.63 -7.73 -32.02
C SER A 294 24.65 -8.12 -30.95
N SER A 295 24.37 -7.80 -29.68
CA SER A 295 25.21 -8.11 -28.52
C SER A 295 24.71 -9.29 -27.67
N SER A 296 23.58 -9.90 -28.04
CA SER A 296 23.03 -11.15 -27.49
C SER A 296 23.29 -12.34 -28.40
#